data_AF-A0A6H1NFB2-F1
#
_entry.id   AF-A0A6H1NFB2-F1
#
_cell.length_a   1.000
_cell.length_b   1.000
_cell.length_c   1.000
_cell.angle_alpha   90.00
_cell.angle_beta   90.00
_cell.angle_gamma   90.00
#
_symmetry.space_group_name_H-M   'P 1'
#
loop_
_entity.id
_entity.type
_entity.pdbx_description
1 polymer ?
#
loop_
_entity_poly.entity_id
_entity_poly.type
_entity_poly.pdbx_seq_one_letter_code
_entity_poly.pdbx_strand_id
1 'polypeptide(L)'
;MGRSPDFPAWLAHPSGTGELLPGTRPFAWLEDRLLTHLGAKPMVPTPPRTTEYEEVRLPSGLDAAPSWLPLRLQDLHTLGPYTLLQRDGTGGKPTAYIGEDEDGQRVLLRVSYSFDSPVAQELLDVERRALRRMDGMYAPAVVRSDLEGPTPWLALRLDTLSSGLPAPTLRAVLDAAGALPGTPLFTWLGWNLARALTRCHHKGIVHSALTPGTVLVTESTLHLIGWTSARIDGAWSASTPSTPANSPYRAPEVTYWGESRITAGDVYALGSILLQAATGRPWRWYENDALRRSPELAQLDETIAELLLRCVEPEPAGRPTAREVADAFGALLPGGVEWEDVESGSGGDDDSPAVEPETAVDEEEDHEEWMRTIRTPLPEPLRIALVGVKDGVGCTTTTMVLGAVLADQRQERVLAIDADRHTGSQVRIGGRVFRNTLASLSDLAESLREVRHFEDLQLFLSPHRSGLQVLANDSVSRIASVGQFTDYDFHRVARTTQEYFDLTLVDSDKFMPTVLRAADRVVIVSRADPAGLTQAQQAMDRLVTLDLPDLVREAVVVLNHSRPAAGWTLDAASIRGLSSRCRGVVMVPRDGHLTMGSTVELSWLTPEAYKAYLRLAALLLGPRPVFP
;
A
#
# COMPACT_ATOMS: atom_id res chain seq x y z
N MET A 1 -1.00 -22.90 -75.58
CA MET A 1 -2.45 -22.90 -75.29
C MET A 1 -2.84 -24.31 -74.87
N GLY A 2 -2.91 -24.56 -73.56
CA GLY A 2 -3.26 -25.87 -73.00
C GLY A 2 -3.99 -25.68 -71.67
N ARG A 3 -5.19 -26.25 -71.58
CA ARG A 3 -6.04 -26.27 -70.37
C ARG A 3 -5.54 -27.37 -69.44
N SER A 4 -5.19 -27.02 -68.20
CA SER A 4 -5.08 -27.97 -67.09
C SER A 4 -6.28 -27.78 -66.16
N PRO A 5 -6.97 -28.83 -65.69
CA PRO A 5 -8.13 -28.71 -64.80
C PRO A 5 -7.77 -28.29 -63.36
N ASP A 6 -6.48 -28.28 -63.01
CA ASP A 6 -6.03 -28.24 -61.60
C ASP A 6 -5.49 -26.89 -61.11
N PHE A 7 -5.57 -25.82 -61.92
CA PHE A 7 -4.97 -24.52 -61.56
C PHE A 7 -5.82 -23.31 -61.96
N PRO A 8 -6.75 -22.87 -61.12
CA PRO A 8 -7.27 -21.51 -61.16
C PRO A 8 -6.53 -20.67 -60.11
N ALA A 9 -5.36 -20.14 -60.44
CA ALA A 9 -4.73 -19.10 -59.62
C ALA A 9 -5.11 -17.73 -60.20
N TRP A 10 -6.02 -17.02 -59.53
CA TRP A 10 -6.28 -15.60 -59.79
C TRP A 10 -5.63 -14.76 -58.68
N LEU A 11 -4.90 -13.72 -59.10
CA LEU A 11 -4.28 -12.71 -58.25
C LEU A 11 -5.35 -11.83 -57.58
N ALA A 12 -5.30 -11.68 -56.25
CA ALA A 12 -6.10 -10.69 -55.52
C ALA A 12 -5.45 -9.30 -55.60
N HIS A 13 -6.27 -8.28 -55.83
CA HIS A 13 -5.91 -6.86 -56.00
C HIS A 13 -5.56 -6.17 -54.66
N PRO A 14 -4.75 -5.08 -54.64
CA PRO A 14 -4.14 -4.54 -53.40
C PRO A 14 -5.06 -3.85 -52.37
N SER A 15 -6.39 -3.89 -52.53
CA SER A 15 -7.34 -3.10 -51.73
C SER A 15 -8.10 -3.89 -50.66
N GLY A 16 -7.57 -5.02 -50.20
CA GLY A 16 -8.05 -5.74 -49.02
C GLY A 16 -8.92 -6.97 -49.30
N THR A 17 -8.72 -8.01 -48.50
CA THR A 17 -9.40 -9.31 -48.60
C THR A 17 -10.68 -9.33 -47.76
N GLY A 18 -11.73 -8.69 -48.26
CA GLY A 18 -13.09 -8.96 -47.82
C GLY A 18 -13.65 -10.12 -48.65
N GLU A 19 -13.86 -11.27 -48.00
CA GLU A 19 -14.49 -12.50 -48.52
C GLU A 19 -13.60 -13.44 -49.37
N LEU A 20 -12.97 -14.42 -48.70
CA LEU A 20 -12.58 -15.69 -49.32
C LEU A 20 -13.71 -16.71 -49.12
N LEU A 21 -14.04 -17.48 -50.17
CA LEU A 21 -15.07 -18.52 -50.11
C LEU A 21 -14.67 -19.65 -49.13
N PRO A 22 -15.64 -20.26 -48.41
CA PRO A 22 -15.36 -21.37 -47.49
C PRO A 22 -14.73 -22.57 -48.22
N GLY A 23 -13.53 -22.98 -47.80
CA GLY A 23 -12.79 -24.11 -48.39
C GLY A 23 -11.51 -23.73 -49.15
N THR A 24 -11.19 -22.44 -49.26
CA THR A 24 -9.96 -21.96 -49.91
C THR A 24 -8.73 -22.24 -49.03
N ARG A 25 -7.67 -22.85 -49.58
CA ARG A 25 -6.39 -23.10 -48.88
C ARG A 25 -5.25 -22.27 -49.48
N PRO A 26 -4.38 -21.64 -48.66
CA PRO A 26 -3.27 -20.82 -49.16
C PRO A 26 -2.16 -21.64 -49.82
N PHE A 27 -1.38 -20.99 -50.69
CA PHE A 27 -0.36 -21.60 -51.57
C PHE A 27 0.74 -22.38 -50.82
N ALA A 28 0.96 -22.10 -49.53
CA ALA A 28 1.93 -22.77 -48.66
C ALA A 28 1.68 -24.29 -48.54
N TRP A 29 0.45 -24.77 -48.74
CA TRP A 29 0.13 -26.20 -48.66
C TRP A 29 0.65 -27.02 -49.85
N LEU A 30 0.95 -26.39 -50.99
CA LEU A 30 1.43 -27.09 -52.19
C LEU A 30 2.94 -27.40 -52.13
N GLU A 31 3.73 -26.59 -51.42
CA GLU A 31 5.19 -26.79 -51.26
C GLU A 31 5.52 -28.02 -50.43
N ASP A 32 4.81 -28.25 -49.32
CA ASP A 32 5.07 -29.38 -48.42
C ASP A 32 4.85 -30.74 -49.08
N ARG A 33 3.87 -30.85 -49.98
CA ARG A 33 3.59 -32.09 -50.72
C ARG A 33 4.62 -32.39 -51.80
N LEU A 34 5.18 -31.36 -52.44
CA LEU A 34 6.23 -31.50 -53.46
C LEU A 34 7.58 -31.86 -52.83
N LEU A 35 7.93 -31.28 -51.69
CA LEU A 35 9.18 -31.57 -50.96
C LEU A 35 9.23 -33.00 -50.43
N THR A 36 8.08 -33.51 -49.95
CA THR A 36 7.95 -34.89 -49.45
C THR A 36 8.10 -35.93 -50.57
N HIS A 37 7.68 -35.62 -51.81
CA HIS A 37 7.77 -36.55 -52.94
C HIS A 37 9.18 -36.62 -53.56
N LEU A 38 10.01 -35.59 -53.33
CA LEU A 38 11.40 -35.51 -53.82
C LEU A 38 12.45 -35.99 -52.80
N GLY A 39 12.02 -36.50 -51.63
CA GLY A 39 12.92 -37.07 -50.62
C GLY A 39 13.78 -36.07 -49.85
N ALA A 40 13.49 -34.76 -49.97
CA ALA A 40 14.16 -33.72 -49.21
C ALA A 40 13.46 -33.52 -47.85
N LYS A 41 14.23 -33.51 -46.74
CA LYS A 41 13.71 -32.99 -45.46
C LYS A 41 13.45 -31.48 -45.63
N PRO A 42 12.32 -30.94 -45.15
CA PRO A 42 12.04 -29.51 -45.25
C PRO A 42 13.18 -28.75 -44.57
N MET A 43 13.83 -27.86 -45.33
CA MET A 43 14.72 -26.86 -44.76
C MET A 43 13.86 -25.97 -43.87
N VAL A 44 14.05 -26.08 -42.56
CA VAL A 44 13.63 -25.00 -41.64
C VAL A 44 14.29 -23.74 -42.19
N PRO A 45 13.55 -22.68 -42.52
CA PRO A 45 14.15 -21.47 -43.04
C PRO A 45 15.12 -20.98 -41.99
N THR A 46 16.41 -21.01 -42.33
CA THR A 46 17.41 -20.26 -41.57
C THR A 46 17.01 -18.80 -41.78
N PRO A 47 16.62 -18.07 -40.72
CA PRO A 47 16.26 -16.67 -40.88
C PRO A 47 17.44 -15.94 -41.51
N PRO A 48 17.20 -14.85 -42.25
CA PRO A 48 18.28 -14.09 -42.84
C PRO A 48 19.27 -13.73 -41.74
N ARG A 49 20.58 -13.88 -42.02
CA ARG A 49 21.65 -13.35 -41.16
C ARG A 49 21.48 -11.84 -41.08
N THR A 50 20.63 -11.39 -40.17
CA THR A 50 20.62 -10.04 -39.64
C THR A 50 21.91 -9.90 -38.87
N THR A 51 22.77 -8.99 -39.32
CA THR A 51 23.85 -8.31 -38.57
C THR A 51 24.13 -8.90 -37.19
N GLU A 52 25.32 -9.48 -36.99
CA GLU A 52 25.81 -9.96 -35.71
C GLU A 52 25.41 -9.02 -34.56
N TYR A 53 24.31 -9.35 -33.89
CA TYR A 53 23.93 -8.75 -32.61
C TYR A 53 24.59 -9.60 -31.54
N GLU A 54 25.24 -8.94 -30.59
CA GLU A 54 25.63 -9.57 -29.35
C GLU A 54 24.38 -10.14 -28.68
N GLU A 55 24.29 -11.47 -28.58
CA GLU A 55 23.37 -12.11 -27.65
C GLU A 55 23.48 -11.43 -26.29
N VAL A 56 22.35 -11.18 -25.63
CA VAL A 56 22.35 -10.65 -24.26
C VAL A 56 23.15 -11.61 -23.39
N ARG A 57 24.33 -11.16 -22.95
CA ARG A 57 25.23 -11.94 -22.09
C ARG A 57 25.22 -11.32 -20.71
N LEU A 58 25.04 -12.18 -19.71
CA LEU A 58 25.24 -11.80 -18.33
C LEU A 58 26.73 -11.51 -18.08
N PRO A 59 27.05 -10.57 -17.17
CA PRO A 59 28.43 -10.19 -16.90
C PRO A 59 29.27 -11.38 -16.42
N SER A 60 30.52 -11.43 -16.86
CA SER A 60 31.52 -12.33 -16.28
C SER A 60 31.79 -11.92 -14.83
N GLY A 61 31.91 -12.89 -13.91
CA GLY A 61 32.23 -12.61 -12.50
C GLY A 61 31.04 -12.62 -11.54
N LEU A 62 29.87 -13.14 -11.97
CA LEU A 62 28.74 -13.41 -11.06
C LEU A 62 29.12 -14.29 -9.86
N ASP A 63 30.17 -15.12 -9.98
CA ASP A 63 30.72 -15.91 -8.87
C ASP A 63 31.23 -15.05 -7.70
N ALA A 64 31.69 -13.82 -7.99
CA ALA A 64 32.16 -12.85 -7.00
C ALA A 64 31.03 -12.01 -6.39
N ALA A 65 29.84 -12.00 -7.01
CA ALA A 65 28.64 -11.32 -6.54
C ALA A 65 27.53 -12.34 -6.20
N PRO A 66 27.73 -13.19 -5.17
CA PRO A 66 26.85 -14.32 -4.94
C PRO A 66 25.44 -13.88 -4.50
N SER A 67 24.42 -14.28 -5.28
CA SER A 67 23.01 -14.17 -4.87
C SER A 67 22.63 -15.19 -3.82
N TRP A 68 23.30 -16.35 -3.85
CA TRP A 68 23.01 -17.51 -3.03
C TRP A 68 24.27 -17.88 -2.25
N LEU A 69 24.16 -17.82 -0.93
CA LEU A 69 25.27 -18.04 0.00
C LEU A 69 25.10 -19.39 0.70
N PRO A 70 26.19 -19.99 1.20
CA PRO A 70 26.10 -21.13 2.10
C PRO A 70 25.24 -20.82 3.33
N LEU A 71 24.56 -21.85 3.85
CA LEU A 71 23.82 -21.75 5.11
C LEU A 71 24.75 -21.38 6.26
N ARG A 72 24.23 -20.59 7.20
CA ARG A 72 24.83 -20.31 8.50
C ARG A 72 24.33 -21.33 9.52
N LEU A 73 25.05 -21.45 10.64
CA LEU A 73 24.69 -22.39 11.72
C LEU A 73 23.28 -22.15 12.27
N GLN A 74 22.84 -20.90 12.32
CA GLN A 74 21.53 -20.49 12.82
C GLN A 74 20.38 -20.58 11.79
N ASP A 75 20.70 -20.89 10.54
CA ASP A 75 19.67 -20.97 9.50
C ASP A 75 18.91 -22.30 9.60
N LEU A 76 17.73 -22.34 8.97
CA LEU A 76 17.03 -23.60 8.77
C LEU A 76 17.90 -24.53 7.90
N HIS A 77 17.88 -25.81 8.23
CA HIS A 77 18.58 -26.86 7.47
C HIS A 77 17.59 -27.77 6.73
N THR A 78 16.35 -27.83 7.20
CA THR A 78 15.25 -28.54 6.55
C THR A 78 13.99 -27.69 6.61
N LEU A 79 13.14 -27.83 5.60
CA LEU A 79 11.84 -27.15 5.53
C LEU A 79 10.85 -28.00 4.74
N GLY A 80 9.84 -28.51 5.44
CA GLY A 80 8.96 -29.54 4.87
C GLY A 80 9.80 -30.75 4.40
N PRO A 81 9.62 -31.22 3.15
CA PRO A 81 10.37 -32.35 2.59
C PRO A 81 11.74 -31.97 2.02
N TYR A 82 12.16 -30.70 2.12
CA TYR A 82 13.36 -30.20 1.47
C TYR A 82 14.52 -30.06 2.44
N THR A 83 15.70 -30.55 2.05
CA THR A 83 16.99 -30.24 2.68
C THR A 83 17.51 -28.94 2.08
N LEU A 84 17.80 -27.95 2.92
CA LEU A 84 18.24 -26.63 2.50
C LEU A 84 19.75 -26.65 2.22
N LEU A 85 20.16 -26.00 1.13
CA LEU A 85 21.53 -26.01 0.61
C LEU A 85 22.16 -24.62 0.66
N GLN A 86 21.40 -23.61 0.26
CA GLN A 86 21.85 -22.22 0.15
C GLN A 86 20.75 -21.27 0.63
N ARG A 87 21.15 -20.08 1.04
CA ARG A 87 20.26 -18.98 1.47
C ARG A 87 20.43 -17.78 0.56
N ASP A 88 19.45 -16.88 0.55
CA ASP A 88 19.59 -15.59 -0.10
C ASP A 88 20.75 -14.75 0.49
N GLY A 89 21.22 -13.77 -0.29
CA GLY A 89 22.30 -12.86 0.08
C GLY A 89 21.96 -11.87 1.21
N THR A 90 20.83 -12.00 1.90
CA THR A 90 20.42 -11.03 2.92
C THR A 90 21.36 -11.04 4.14
N GLY A 91 21.56 -9.87 4.75
CA GLY A 91 22.39 -9.73 5.95
C GLY A 91 21.75 -10.34 7.21
N GLY A 92 20.42 -10.25 7.32
CA GLY A 92 19.62 -10.67 8.46
C GLY A 92 19.12 -12.13 8.39
N LYS A 93 17.87 -12.35 8.85
CA LYS A 93 17.17 -13.64 8.66
C LYS A 93 16.89 -13.84 7.17
N PRO A 94 17.22 -15.01 6.58
CA PRO A 94 16.94 -15.27 5.18
C PRO A 94 15.43 -15.27 4.89
N THR A 95 15.08 -14.80 3.69
CA THR A 95 13.69 -14.84 3.19
C THR A 95 13.52 -15.86 2.07
N ALA A 96 14.62 -16.35 1.51
CA ALA A 96 14.63 -17.44 0.56
C ALA A 96 15.80 -18.40 0.78
N TYR A 97 15.57 -19.65 0.38
CA TYR A 97 16.54 -20.72 0.36
C TYR A 97 16.49 -21.48 -0.97
N ILE A 98 17.58 -22.13 -1.33
CA ILE A 98 17.56 -23.21 -2.32
C ILE A 98 17.61 -24.51 -1.55
N GLY A 99 16.71 -25.43 -1.85
CA GLY A 99 16.66 -26.75 -1.24
C GLY A 99 16.42 -27.84 -2.28
N GLU A 100 16.67 -29.08 -1.87
CA GLU A 100 16.41 -30.28 -2.66
C GLU A 100 15.54 -31.26 -1.87
N ASP A 101 14.65 -31.97 -2.56
CA ASP A 101 13.90 -33.08 -1.97
C ASP A 101 14.68 -34.40 -2.03
N GLU A 102 14.07 -35.48 -1.56
CA GLU A 102 14.67 -36.83 -1.54
C GLU A 102 15.02 -37.36 -2.94
N ASP A 103 14.33 -36.88 -3.98
CA ASP A 103 14.59 -37.24 -5.38
C ASP A 103 15.71 -36.39 -6.02
N GLY A 104 16.28 -35.44 -5.26
CA GLY A 104 17.32 -34.50 -5.71
C GLY A 104 16.77 -33.33 -6.54
N GLN A 105 15.46 -33.14 -6.59
CA GLN A 105 14.85 -32.04 -7.33
C GLN A 105 15.02 -30.73 -6.55
N ARG A 106 15.70 -29.77 -7.17
CA ARG A 106 15.97 -28.46 -6.56
C ARG A 106 14.80 -27.49 -6.76
N VAL A 107 14.52 -26.73 -5.70
CA VAL A 107 13.47 -25.71 -5.64
C VAL A 107 13.96 -24.43 -4.97
N LEU A 108 13.31 -23.31 -5.30
CA LEU A 108 13.44 -22.06 -4.56
C LEU A 108 12.38 -22.03 -3.45
N LEU A 109 12.79 -21.97 -2.20
CA LEU A 109 11.91 -21.91 -1.04
C LEU A 109 11.78 -20.49 -0.53
N ARG A 110 10.56 -19.97 -0.42
CA ARG A 110 10.23 -18.67 0.17
C ARG A 110 9.70 -18.84 1.58
N VAL A 111 10.22 -18.03 2.49
CA VAL A 111 9.78 -17.95 3.90
C VAL A 111 9.58 -16.49 4.30
N SER A 112 8.82 -16.25 5.36
CA SER A 112 8.69 -14.91 5.95
C SER A 112 9.91 -14.56 6.80
N TYR A 113 10.35 -13.29 6.77
CA TYR A 113 11.38 -12.75 7.67
C TYR A 113 11.01 -12.88 9.16
N SER A 114 9.72 -13.09 9.45
CA SER A 114 9.16 -13.37 10.76
C SER A 114 8.36 -14.67 10.73
N PHE A 115 8.94 -15.77 10.23
CA PHE A 115 8.25 -17.07 10.15
C PHE A 115 7.72 -17.59 11.51
N ASP A 116 8.22 -17.07 12.63
CA ASP A 116 7.72 -17.34 13.99
C ASP A 116 6.48 -16.51 14.38
N SER A 117 6.02 -15.62 13.51
CA SER A 117 4.89 -14.69 13.74
C SER A 117 3.58 -15.22 13.18
N PRO A 118 2.43 -15.01 13.88
CA PRO A 118 1.11 -15.34 13.34
C PRO A 118 0.80 -14.70 11.97
N VAL A 119 1.49 -13.60 11.62
CA VAL A 119 1.30 -12.89 10.35
C VAL A 119 2.00 -13.61 9.18
N ALA A 120 2.97 -14.50 9.43
CA ALA A 120 3.76 -15.16 8.38
C ALA A 120 2.92 -15.92 7.34
N GLN A 121 1.88 -16.60 7.80
CA GLN A 121 0.91 -17.32 6.96
C GLN A 121 0.22 -16.36 5.98
N GLU A 122 -0.29 -15.24 6.48
CA GLU A 122 -1.01 -14.24 5.67
C GLU A 122 -0.08 -13.62 4.61
N LEU A 123 1.17 -13.32 4.97
CA LEU A 123 2.17 -12.78 4.05
C LEU A 123 2.49 -13.72 2.89
N LEU A 124 2.74 -14.99 3.19
CA LEU A 124 3.04 -15.98 2.16
C LEU A 124 1.80 -16.36 1.36
N ASP A 125 0.59 -16.24 1.93
CA ASP A 125 -0.63 -16.41 1.14
C ASP A 125 -0.79 -15.32 0.07
N VAL A 126 -0.46 -14.06 0.40
CA VAL A 126 -0.45 -12.96 -0.58
C VAL A 126 0.56 -13.27 -1.70
N GLU A 127 1.78 -13.67 -1.36
CA GLU A 127 2.80 -14.04 -2.35
C GLU A 127 2.31 -15.22 -3.22
N ARG A 128 1.72 -16.26 -2.62
CA ARG A 128 1.14 -17.41 -3.33
C ARG A 128 0.03 -17.00 -4.30
N ARG A 129 -0.86 -16.10 -3.91
CA ARG A 129 -1.96 -15.60 -4.77
C ARG A 129 -1.41 -14.82 -5.96
N ALA A 130 -0.41 -13.96 -5.75
CA ALA A 130 0.24 -13.23 -6.84
C ALA A 130 0.93 -14.19 -7.82
N LEU A 131 1.75 -15.13 -7.31
CA LEU A 131 2.46 -16.12 -8.13
C LEU A 131 1.51 -16.98 -8.98
N ARG A 132 0.41 -17.46 -8.40
CA ARG A 132 -0.60 -18.23 -9.12
C ARG A 132 -1.29 -17.43 -10.22
N ARG A 133 -1.48 -16.13 -10.03
CA ARG A 133 -2.14 -15.26 -11.02
C ARG A 133 -1.21 -14.80 -12.13
N MET A 134 0.10 -14.82 -11.88
CA MET A 134 1.13 -14.67 -12.92
C MET A 134 1.28 -15.93 -13.78
N ASP A 135 0.99 -17.10 -13.20
CA ASP A 135 0.91 -18.41 -13.88
C ASP A 135 2.20 -18.78 -14.62
N GLY A 136 3.35 -18.65 -13.94
CA GLY A 136 4.65 -19.00 -14.51
C GLY A 136 5.22 -18.00 -15.54
N MET A 137 4.47 -16.95 -15.89
CA MET A 137 4.91 -15.89 -16.80
C MET A 137 5.48 -14.72 -16.01
N TYR A 138 6.77 -14.40 -16.21
CA TYR A 138 7.51 -13.38 -15.45
C TYR A 138 7.57 -13.62 -13.93
N ALA A 139 7.22 -14.81 -13.47
CA ALA A 139 7.24 -15.23 -12.08
C ALA A 139 7.46 -16.75 -12.03
N PRO A 140 8.17 -17.29 -11.02
CA PRO A 140 8.35 -18.74 -10.91
C PRO A 140 7.02 -19.43 -10.56
N ALA A 141 6.80 -20.63 -11.09
CA ALA A 141 5.61 -21.41 -10.79
C ALA A 141 5.65 -21.97 -9.36
N VAL A 142 4.52 -21.98 -8.67
CA VAL A 142 4.38 -22.62 -7.34
C VAL A 142 4.35 -24.14 -7.51
N VAL A 143 5.32 -24.84 -6.93
CA VAL A 143 5.43 -26.30 -6.94
C VAL A 143 4.65 -26.90 -5.77
N ARG A 144 4.87 -26.38 -4.57
CA ARG A 144 4.25 -26.86 -3.32
C ARG A 144 4.20 -25.72 -2.30
N SER A 145 3.35 -25.83 -1.28
CA SER A 145 3.29 -24.88 -0.18
C SER A 145 2.74 -25.54 1.08
N ASP A 146 3.20 -25.09 2.24
CA ASP A 146 2.56 -25.33 3.53
C ASP A 146 2.45 -24.00 4.26
N LEU A 147 1.23 -23.53 4.45
CA LEU A 147 0.95 -22.24 5.11
C LEU A 147 0.44 -22.39 6.54
N GLU A 148 0.02 -23.59 6.93
CA GLU A 148 -0.60 -23.88 8.24
C GLU A 148 0.42 -24.46 9.23
N GLY A 149 1.55 -24.96 8.73
CA GLY A 149 2.64 -25.47 9.55
C GLY A 149 3.30 -24.41 10.44
N PRO A 150 4.11 -24.83 11.43
CA PRO A 150 4.77 -23.93 12.39
C PRO A 150 5.77 -22.98 11.72
N THR A 151 6.23 -23.29 10.52
CA THR A 151 7.06 -22.40 9.70
C THR A 151 6.44 -22.36 8.31
N PRO A 152 5.57 -21.40 8.00
CA PRO A 152 4.95 -21.28 6.68
C PRO A 152 5.98 -21.13 5.55
N TRP A 153 5.78 -21.81 4.42
CA TRP A 153 6.70 -21.81 3.28
C TRP A 153 6.03 -22.04 1.91
N LEU A 154 6.67 -21.54 0.86
CA LEU A 154 6.34 -21.82 -0.54
C LEU A 154 7.55 -22.44 -1.25
N ALA A 155 7.37 -23.55 -1.96
CA ALA A 155 8.36 -24.10 -2.88
C ALA A 155 8.00 -23.68 -4.31
N LEU A 156 8.93 -23.02 -4.98
CA LEU A 156 8.81 -22.46 -6.31
C LEU A 156 9.79 -23.17 -7.25
N ARG A 157 9.45 -23.18 -8.55
CA ARG A 157 10.38 -23.66 -9.58
C ARG A 157 11.66 -22.83 -9.50
N LEU A 158 12.81 -23.51 -9.40
CA LEU A 158 14.11 -22.86 -9.43
C LEU A 158 14.47 -22.54 -10.89
N ASP A 159 14.73 -21.27 -11.19
CA ASP A 159 15.33 -20.89 -12.46
C ASP A 159 16.83 -21.08 -12.40
N THR A 160 17.40 -21.57 -13.51
CA THR A 160 18.83 -21.84 -13.63
C THR A 160 19.37 -21.20 -14.90
N LEU A 161 20.62 -20.77 -14.83
CA LEU A 161 21.41 -20.40 -15.98
C LEU A 161 21.70 -21.62 -16.85
N SER A 162 22.12 -21.38 -18.10
CA SER A 162 22.59 -22.42 -19.03
C SER A 162 23.76 -23.24 -18.47
N SER A 163 24.54 -22.67 -17.54
CA SER A 163 25.62 -23.35 -16.81
C SER A 163 25.13 -24.32 -15.72
N GLY A 164 23.83 -24.37 -15.44
CA GLY A 164 23.23 -25.16 -14.36
C GLY A 164 23.29 -24.48 -12.98
N LEU A 165 23.88 -23.29 -12.89
CA LEU A 165 23.85 -22.51 -11.65
C LEU A 165 22.46 -21.90 -11.42
N PRO A 166 22.01 -21.75 -10.16
CA PRO A 166 20.79 -21.01 -9.84
C PRO A 166 20.82 -19.59 -10.40
N ALA A 167 19.68 -19.11 -10.90
CA ALA A 167 19.56 -17.76 -11.43
C ALA A 167 19.97 -16.72 -10.38
N PRO A 168 20.88 -15.78 -10.70
CA PRO A 168 21.22 -14.70 -9.81
C PRO A 168 20.07 -13.70 -9.68
N THR A 169 20.09 -12.93 -8.60
CA THR A 169 19.28 -11.72 -8.46
C THR A 169 19.83 -10.62 -9.37
N LEU A 170 18.97 -9.69 -9.81
CA LEU A 170 19.39 -8.51 -10.54
C LEU A 170 20.39 -7.68 -9.74
N ARG A 171 20.32 -7.67 -8.40
CA ARG A 171 21.35 -7.07 -7.52
C ARG A 171 22.75 -7.58 -7.88
N ALA A 172 22.94 -8.90 -7.89
CA ALA A 172 24.22 -9.51 -8.21
C ALA A 172 24.68 -9.20 -9.65
N VAL A 173 23.74 -9.16 -10.60
CA VAL A 173 24.03 -8.79 -11.99
C VAL A 173 24.54 -7.35 -12.05
N LEU A 174 23.86 -6.39 -11.40
CA LEU A 174 24.27 -4.99 -11.38
C LEU A 174 25.61 -4.80 -10.65
N ASP A 175 25.84 -5.49 -9.53
CA ASP A 175 27.08 -5.41 -8.77
C ASP A 175 28.27 -5.97 -9.57
N ALA A 176 28.06 -7.01 -10.38
CA ALA A 176 29.09 -7.59 -11.25
C ALA A 176 29.34 -6.78 -12.53
N ALA A 177 28.31 -6.19 -13.12
CA ALA A 177 28.42 -5.48 -14.39
C ALA A 177 28.88 -4.01 -14.24
N GLY A 178 28.54 -3.36 -13.13
CA GLY A 178 28.68 -1.90 -12.97
C GLY A 178 27.63 -1.14 -13.79
N ALA A 179 28.01 0.02 -14.33
CA ALA A 179 27.14 0.83 -15.17
C ALA A 179 26.95 0.19 -16.55
N LEU A 180 25.70 0.11 -17.03
CA LEU A 180 25.29 -0.56 -18.26
C LEU A 180 24.69 0.37 -19.34
N PRO A 181 24.96 1.69 -19.39
CA PRO A 181 24.23 2.57 -20.29
C PRO A 181 24.46 2.16 -21.76
N GLY A 182 23.38 2.10 -22.55
CA GLY A 182 23.45 1.77 -23.97
C GLY A 182 23.82 0.33 -24.32
N THR A 183 23.92 -0.58 -23.34
CA THR A 183 24.23 -2.00 -23.60
C THR A 183 22.98 -2.81 -23.99
N PRO A 184 23.11 -3.92 -24.76
CA PRO A 184 21.99 -4.81 -25.05
C PRO A 184 21.30 -5.35 -23.80
N LEU A 185 22.07 -5.63 -22.74
CA LEU A 185 21.54 -6.08 -21.46
C LEU A 185 20.66 -5.01 -20.79
N PHE A 186 21.06 -3.74 -20.81
CA PHE A 186 20.25 -2.64 -20.28
C PHE A 186 18.91 -2.51 -21.00
N THR A 187 18.92 -2.52 -22.35
CA THR A 187 17.70 -2.45 -23.15
C THR A 187 16.78 -3.64 -22.89
N TRP A 188 17.35 -4.85 -22.83
CA TRP A 188 16.61 -6.08 -22.55
C TRP A 188 16.01 -6.09 -21.14
N LEU A 189 16.73 -5.57 -20.13
CA LEU A 189 16.24 -5.43 -18.75
C LEU A 189 15.07 -4.46 -18.68
N GLY A 190 15.20 -3.27 -19.29
CA GLY A 190 14.14 -2.26 -19.32
C GLY A 190 12.87 -2.80 -19.95
N TRP A 191 13.00 -3.47 -21.10
CA TRP A 191 11.86 -4.07 -21.79
C TRP A 191 11.18 -5.16 -20.97
N ASN A 192 11.93 -6.15 -20.45
CA ASN A 192 11.32 -7.27 -19.73
C ASN A 192 10.74 -6.88 -18.36
N LEU A 193 11.39 -5.98 -17.61
CA LEU A 193 10.86 -5.52 -16.32
C LEU A 193 9.56 -4.73 -16.50
N ALA A 194 9.51 -3.84 -17.48
CA ALA A 194 8.32 -3.05 -17.78
C ALA A 194 7.16 -3.94 -18.26
N ARG A 195 7.43 -4.97 -19.07
CA ARG A 195 6.43 -5.96 -19.49
C ARG A 195 5.92 -6.80 -18.32
N ALA A 196 6.81 -7.25 -17.44
CA ALA A 196 6.43 -7.99 -16.24
C ALA A 196 5.47 -7.17 -15.36
N LEU A 197 5.78 -5.88 -15.13
CA LEU A 197 4.91 -4.98 -14.38
C LEU A 197 3.60 -4.67 -15.10
N THR A 198 3.62 -4.48 -16.42
CA THR A 198 2.40 -4.30 -17.22
C THR A 198 1.45 -5.48 -17.04
N ARG A 199 1.98 -6.71 -17.06
CA ARG A 199 1.20 -7.92 -16.79
C ARG A 199 0.67 -7.94 -15.35
N CYS A 200 1.49 -7.60 -14.35
CA CYS A 200 1.03 -7.48 -12.97
C CYS A 200 -0.16 -6.52 -12.87
N HIS A 201 -0.01 -5.30 -13.38
CA HIS A 201 -1.02 -4.25 -13.31
C HIS A 201 -2.32 -4.64 -14.04
N HIS A 202 -2.22 -5.25 -15.22
CA HIS A 202 -3.37 -5.77 -15.96
C HIS A 202 -4.10 -6.89 -15.20
N LYS A 203 -3.37 -7.71 -14.44
CA LYS A 203 -3.94 -8.71 -13.55
C LYS A 203 -4.37 -8.14 -12.19
N GLY A 204 -4.41 -6.82 -12.01
CA GLY A 204 -4.80 -6.20 -10.73
C GLY A 204 -3.79 -6.41 -9.61
N ILE A 205 -2.54 -6.73 -9.93
CA ILE A 205 -1.45 -6.93 -8.97
C ILE A 205 -0.54 -5.71 -8.99
N VAL A 206 -0.28 -5.13 -7.82
CA VAL A 206 0.82 -4.19 -7.59
C VAL A 206 1.87 -4.88 -6.75
N HIS A 207 3.13 -4.86 -7.20
CA HIS A 207 4.21 -5.57 -6.52
C HIS A 207 4.55 -4.91 -5.17
N SER A 208 4.55 -3.58 -5.09
CA SER A 208 4.73 -2.76 -3.87
C SER A 208 6.07 -2.91 -3.14
N ALA A 209 6.96 -3.77 -3.64
CA ALA A 209 8.22 -4.13 -2.99
C ALA A 209 9.32 -4.46 -4.01
N LEU A 210 9.21 -3.95 -5.23
CA LEU A 210 10.15 -4.22 -6.30
C LEU A 210 11.53 -3.61 -5.98
N THR A 211 12.58 -4.43 -6.02
CA THR A 211 13.98 -4.03 -5.85
C THR A 211 14.86 -4.94 -6.71
N PRO A 212 16.16 -4.64 -6.94
CA PRO A 212 17.05 -5.56 -7.63
C PRO A 212 17.19 -6.94 -6.93
N GLY A 213 16.90 -7.03 -5.62
CA GLY A 213 16.92 -8.29 -4.89
C GLY A 213 15.67 -9.16 -5.11
N THR A 214 14.60 -8.60 -5.67
CA THR A 214 13.33 -9.30 -5.92
C THR A 214 13.13 -9.65 -7.39
N VAL A 215 14.20 -9.63 -8.18
CA VAL A 215 14.20 -9.98 -9.60
C VAL A 215 15.27 -11.04 -9.81
N LEU A 216 14.91 -12.21 -10.32
CA LEU A 216 15.83 -13.24 -10.78
C LEU A 216 16.06 -13.07 -12.27
N VAL A 217 17.30 -13.24 -12.72
CA VAL A 217 17.68 -13.00 -14.12
C VAL A 217 18.35 -14.26 -14.69
N THR A 218 17.90 -14.68 -15.86
CA THR A 218 18.57 -15.69 -16.69
C THR A 218 19.02 -15.07 -18.01
N GLU A 219 19.66 -15.86 -18.87
CA GLU A 219 20.05 -15.41 -20.21
C GLU A 219 18.85 -15.17 -21.15
N SER A 220 17.67 -15.68 -20.80
CA SER A 220 16.49 -15.66 -21.68
C SER A 220 15.25 -15.00 -21.06
N THR A 221 15.18 -14.89 -19.74
CA THR A 221 14.03 -14.29 -19.05
C THR A 221 14.42 -13.69 -17.71
N LEU A 222 13.50 -12.92 -17.12
CA LEU A 222 13.55 -12.54 -15.72
C LEU A 222 12.26 -12.96 -15.02
N HIS A 223 12.38 -13.30 -13.75
CA HIS A 223 11.23 -13.56 -12.90
C HIS A 223 11.23 -12.67 -11.67
N LEU A 224 10.10 -12.03 -11.42
CA LEU A 224 9.85 -11.31 -10.19
C LEU A 224 9.60 -12.33 -9.05
N ILE A 225 9.94 -11.97 -7.82
CA ILE A 225 9.70 -12.74 -6.57
C ILE A 225 9.35 -11.77 -5.43
N GLY A 226 8.92 -12.27 -4.26
CA GLY A 226 8.81 -11.42 -3.06
C GLY A 226 7.55 -10.55 -2.99
N TRP A 227 6.40 -11.12 -3.37
CA TRP A 227 5.08 -10.45 -3.33
C TRP A 227 4.41 -10.45 -1.95
N THR A 228 5.14 -10.61 -0.85
CA THR A 228 4.52 -10.61 0.49
C THR A 228 3.79 -9.30 0.81
N SER A 229 4.24 -8.18 0.24
CA SER A 229 3.63 -6.85 0.36
C SER A 229 2.73 -6.47 -0.83
N ALA A 230 2.44 -7.42 -1.73
CA ALA A 230 1.68 -7.12 -2.93
C ALA A 230 0.25 -6.70 -2.63
N ARG A 231 -0.31 -5.84 -3.47
CA ARG A 231 -1.74 -5.52 -3.47
C ARG A 231 -2.40 -6.25 -4.61
N ILE A 232 -3.48 -6.95 -4.34
CA ILE A 232 -4.20 -7.76 -5.35
C ILE A 232 -5.66 -7.29 -5.35
N ASP A 233 -6.13 -6.83 -6.50
CA ASP A 233 -7.49 -6.31 -6.72
C ASP A 233 -7.86 -5.22 -5.68
N GLY A 234 -6.91 -4.32 -5.42
CA GLY A 234 -7.05 -3.22 -4.44
C GLY A 234 -6.90 -3.61 -2.97
N ALA A 235 -6.99 -4.91 -2.64
CA ALA A 235 -6.85 -5.39 -1.28
C ALA A 235 -5.40 -5.25 -0.77
N TRP A 236 -5.25 -4.66 0.41
CA TRP A 236 -3.97 -4.56 1.11
C TRP A 236 -3.54 -5.91 1.69
N SER A 237 -2.23 -6.17 1.65
CA SER A 237 -1.61 -7.20 2.49
C SER A 237 -1.57 -6.73 3.96
N ALA A 238 -1.61 -7.65 4.92
CA ALA A 238 -1.43 -7.32 6.34
C ALA A 238 0.00 -6.90 6.72
N SER A 239 0.94 -6.90 5.77
CA SER A 239 2.31 -6.44 5.99
C SER A 239 2.45 -4.93 5.96
N THR A 240 3.34 -4.41 6.79
CA THR A 240 4.05 -3.16 6.50
C THR A 240 4.84 -3.32 5.19
N PRO A 241 5.06 -2.26 4.40
CA PRO A 241 5.84 -2.36 3.17
C PRO A 241 7.20 -3.00 3.44
N SER A 242 7.49 -4.15 2.83
CA SER A 242 8.72 -4.93 3.05
C SER A 242 9.99 -4.17 2.65
N THR A 243 9.85 -3.14 1.82
CA THR A 243 10.93 -2.24 1.44
C THR A 243 11.11 -1.15 2.50
N PRO A 244 12.31 -1.00 3.11
CA PRO A 244 12.58 0.03 4.11
C PRO A 244 12.19 1.44 3.64
N ALA A 245 11.73 2.30 4.57
CA ALA A 245 11.33 3.68 4.26
C ALA A 245 12.43 4.50 3.56
N ASN A 246 13.70 4.20 3.87
CA ASN A 246 14.87 4.84 3.29
C ASN A 246 15.41 4.15 2.03
N SER A 247 14.72 3.16 1.47
CA SER A 247 15.16 2.48 0.24
C SER A 247 15.07 3.43 -0.96
N PRO A 248 16.08 3.43 -1.87
CA PRO A 248 16.02 4.25 -3.08
C PRO A 248 14.91 3.81 -4.05
N TYR A 249 14.48 2.55 -4.00
CA TYR A 249 13.41 2.01 -4.85
C TYR A 249 12.01 2.22 -4.28
N ARG A 250 11.89 2.77 -3.06
CA ARG A 250 10.59 3.06 -2.45
C ARG A 250 10.16 4.46 -2.88
N ALA A 251 9.02 4.53 -3.54
CA ALA A 251 8.47 5.80 -4.00
C ALA A 251 8.10 6.70 -2.79
N PRO A 252 8.25 8.03 -2.89
CA PRO A 252 7.95 8.96 -1.79
C PRO A 252 6.52 8.79 -1.26
N GLU A 253 5.56 8.59 -2.16
CA GLU A 253 4.16 8.41 -1.82
C GLU A 253 3.89 7.05 -1.15
N VAL A 254 4.70 6.02 -1.40
CA VAL A 254 4.62 4.75 -0.62
C VAL A 254 5.05 4.97 0.85
N THR A 255 5.59 6.14 1.17
CA THR A 255 5.90 6.61 2.53
C THR A 255 4.83 7.56 3.08
N TYR A 256 3.97 8.16 2.23
CA TYR A 256 3.09 9.28 2.61
C TYR A 256 1.65 9.29 2.06
N TRP A 257 1.22 8.41 1.14
CA TRP A 257 -0.11 8.45 0.49
C TRP A 257 -0.71 7.08 0.13
N GLY A 258 -2.02 7.08 -0.16
CA GLY A 258 -2.78 5.87 -0.45
C GLY A 258 -3.96 6.03 -1.42
N GLU A 259 -4.41 4.86 -1.88
CA GLU A 259 -5.56 4.43 -2.71
C GLU A 259 -5.92 4.99 -4.09
N SER A 260 -5.31 6.04 -4.63
CA SER A 260 -5.46 6.34 -6.07
C SER A 260 -4.08 6.43 -6.74
N ARG A 261 -3.80 5.55 -7.73
CA ARG A 261 -2.52 5.37 -8.47
C ARG A 261 -1.50 4.36 -7.91
N ILE A 262 -1.95 3.27 -7.30
CA ILE A 262 -1.11 2.20 -6.71
C ILE A 262 -0.02 1.63 -7.63
N THR A 263 -0.22 1.63 -8.96
CA THR A 263 0.75 1.14 -9.96
C THR A 263 1.94 2.07 -10.16
N ALA A 264 1.79 3.37 -9.87
CA ALA A 264 2.84 4.37 -10.05
C ALA A 264 4.03 4.16 -9.11
N GLY A 265 3.83 3.52 -7.96
CA GLY A 265 4.90 3.12 -7.06
C GLY A 265 5.80 2.03 -7.65
N ASP A 266 5.22 1.06 -8.37
CA ASP A 266 5.98 0.05 -9.12
C ASP A 266 6.76 0.69 -10.28
N VAL A 267 6.18 1.70 -10.95
CA VAL A 267 6.86 2.46 -12.01
C VAL A 267 8.05 3.25 -11.45
N TYR A 268 7.91 3.85 -10.26
CA TYR A 268 9.03 4.50 -9.58
C TYR A 268 10.14 3.50 -9.25
N ALA A 269 9.79 2.33 -8.73
CA ALA A 269 10.75 1.28 -8.44
C ALA A 269 11.46 0.80 -9.73
N LEU A 270 10.71 0.61 -10.82
CA LEU A 270 11.25 0.30 -12.15
C LEU A 270 12.25 1.36 -12.62
N GLY A 271 11.85 2.64 -12.61
CA GLY A 271 12.70 3.75 -13.00
C GLY A 271 13.98 3.81 -12.16
N SER A 272 13.85 3.64 -10.84
CA SER A 272 14.98 3.62 -9.91
C SER A 272 15.97 2.47 -10.18
N ILE A 273 15.45 1.29 -10.54
CA ILE A 273 16.27 0.12 -10.93
C ILE A 273 17.01 0.39 -12.24
N LEU A 274 16.33 0.94 -13.24
CA LEU A 274 16.93 1.22 -14.55
C LEU A 274 17.92 2.38 -14.49
N LEU A 275 17.68 3.41 -13.69
CA LEU A 275 18.65 4.47 -13.44
C LEU A 275 19.89 3.94 -12.72
N GLN A 276 19.74 3.02 -11.76
CA GLN A 276 20.89 2.33 -11.18
C GLN A 276 21.64 1.51 -12.23
N ALA A 277 20.94 0.77 -13.08
CA ALA A 277 21.57 -0.01 -14.14
C ALA A 277 22.36 0.88 -15.10
N ALA A 278 21.80 2.03 -15.49
CA ALA A 278 22.47 2.98 -16.37
C ALA A 278 23.69 3.66 -15.74
N THR A 279 23.66 3.93 -14.43
CA THR A 279 24.68 4.78 -13.77
C THR A 279 25.63 4.03 -12.84
N GLY A 280 25.37 2.73 -12.59
CA GLY A 280 26.14 1.89 -11.67
C GLY A 280 25.90 2.16 -10.19
N ARG A 281 25.02 3.10 -9.81
CA ARG A 281 24.69 3.38 -8.40
C ARG A 281 23.21 3.74 -8.21
N PRO A 282 22.60 3.46 -7.05
CA PRO A 282 21.24 3.90 -6.78
C PRO A 282 21.16 5.43 -6.61
N TRP A 283 20.01 5.99 -6.96
CA TRP A 283 19.69 7.41 -6.81
C TRP A 283 18.43 7.58 -5.98
N ARG A 284 18.36 8.68 -5.25
CA ARG A 284 17.15 9.09 -4.53
C ARG A 284 16.46 10.22 -5.28
N TRP A 285 15.15 10.34 -5.10
CA TRP A 285 14.33 11.36 -5.76
C TRP A 285 14.85 12.80 -5.54
N TYR A 286 15.46 13.10 -4.38
CA TYR A 286 16.04 14.42 -4.10
C TYR A 286 17.42 14.67 -4.73
N GLU A 287 18.03 13.66 -5.38
CA GLU A 287 19.31 13.79 -6.10
C GLU A 287 19.12 14.10 -7.60
N ASN A 288 17.90 14.50 -8.03
CA ASN A 288 17.53 14.67 -9.44
C ASN A 288 18.48 15.61 -10.20
N ASP A 289 18.90 16.73 -9.62
CA ASP A 289 19.85 17.66 -10.25
C ASP A 289 21.24 17.05 -10.46
N ALA A 290 21.68 16.17 -9.56
CA ALA A 290 22.95 15.48 -9.70
C ALA A 290 22.84 14.34 -10.73
N LEU A 291 21.69 13.67 -10.79
CA LEU A 291 21.39 12.62 -11.75
C LEU A 291 21.37 13.18 -13.18
N ARG A 292 20.69 14.30 -13.42
CA ARG A 292 20.63 14.98 -14.73
C ARG A 292 22.00 15.38 -15.27
N ARG A 293 23.00 15.54 -14.41
CA ARG A 293 24.38 15.90 -14.76
C ARG A 293 25.33 14.70 -14.82
N SER A 294 24.86 13.48 -14.58
CA SER A 294 25.69 12.27 -14.63
C SER A 294 26.15 11.99 -16.07
N PRO A 295 27.45 11.72 -16.29
CA PRO A 295 27.98 11.39 -17.61
C PRO A 295 27.46 10.03 -18.12
N GLU A 296 27.07 9.13 -17.22
CA GLU A 296 26.46 7.85 -17.57
C GLU A 296 25.04 8.01 -18.10
N LEU A 297 24.24 8.93 -17.52
CA LEU A 297 22.89 9.20 -18.03
C LEU A 297 22.93 9.82 -19.44
N ALA A 298 23.93 10.66 -19.71
CA ALA A 298 24.14 11.29 -21.02
C ALA A 298 24.53 10.29 -22.14
N GLN A 299 24.83 9.04 -21.80
CA GLN A 299 25.10 7.97 -22.76
C GLN A 299 23.82 7.24 -23.22
N LEU A 300 22.68 7.50 -22.59
CA LEU A 300 21.39 6.96 -23.03
C LEU A 300 20.82 7.77 -24.19
N ASP A 301 19.90 7.15 -24.94
CA ASP A 301 19.01 7.88 -25.83
C ASP A 301 18.23 8.94 -25.04
N GLU A 302 18.09 10.14 -25.60
CA GLU A 302 17.46 11.29 -24.94
C GLU A 302 16.03 10.96 -24.49
N THR A 303 15.27 10.26 -25.33
CA THR A 303 13.90 9.84 -25.04
C THR A 303 13.85 8.88 -23.85
N ILE A 304 14.78 7.92 -23.79
CA ILE A 304 14.86 6.99 -22.66
C ILE A 304 15.32 7.70 -21.39
N ALA A 305 16.29 8.60 -21.48
CA ALA A 305 16.77 9.36 -20.32
C ALA A 305 15.62 10.19 -19.71
N GLU A 306 14.87 10.91 -20.53
CA GLU A 306 13.71 11.70 -20.08
C GLU A 306 12.61 10.80 -19.51
N LEU A 307 12.32 9.67 -20.15
CA LEU A 307 11.33 8.71 -19.67
C LEU A 307 11.70 8.15 -18.29
N LEU A 308 12.96 7.77 -18.09
CA LEU A 308 13.44 7.26 -16.80
C LEU A 308 13.41 8.33 -15.70
N LEU A 309 13.71 9.59 -16.04
CA LEU A 309 13.56 10.72 -15.12
C LEU A 309 12.09 10.93 -14.72
N ARG A 310 11.16 10.82 -15.69
CA ARG A 310 9.71 10.87 -15.41
C ARG A 310 9.23 9.73 -14.53
N CYS A 311 9.77 8.51 -14.68
CA CYS A 311 9.43 7.38 -13.81
C CYS A 311 9.70 7.66 -12.34
N VAL A 312 10.72 8.45 -12.02
CA VAL A 312 11.13 8.74 -10.62
C VAL A 312 10.70 10.13 -10.14
N GLU A 313 9.77 10.79 -10.84
CA GLU A 313 9.20 12.05 -10.37
C GLU A 313 8.53 11.87 -8.99
N PRO A 314 8.70 12.83 -8.06
CA PRO A 314 8.08 12.74 -6.74
C PRO A 314 6.56 12.60 -6.83
N GLU A 315 5.94 13.32 -7.77
CA GLU A 315 4.51 13.31 -8.00
C GLU A 315 4.09 12.10 -8.86
N PRO A 316 3.25 11.18 -8.35
CA PRO A 316 2.81 10.01 -9.09
C PRO A 316 2.10 10.32 -10.41
N ALA A 317 1.39 11.46 -10.50
CA ALA A 317 0.67 11.86 -11.72
C ALA A 317 1.57 12.04 -12.95
N GLY A 318 2.82 12.47 -12.73
CA GLY A 318 3.76 12.78 -13.81
C GLY A 318 4.43 11.55 -14.42
N ARG A 319 4.28 10.39 -13.78
CA ARG A 319 4.96 9.15 -14.17
C ARG A 319 4.26 8.48 -15.34
N PRO A 320 5.01 7.89 -16.28
CA PRO A 320 4.43 7.06 -17.32
C PRO A 320 3.81 5.78 -16.73
N THR A 321 3.05 5.07 -17.52
CA THR A 321 2.62 3.71 -17.21
C THR A 321 3.76 2.72 -17.48
N ALA A 322 3.71 1.54 -16.85
CA ALA A 322 4.65 0.45 -17.17
C ALA A 322 4.59 0.04 -18.65
N ARG A 323 3.42 0.19 -19.29
CA ARG A 323 3.24 -0.09 -20.72
C ARG A 323 4.01 0.91 -21.59
N GLU A 324 3.89 2.20 -21.31
CA GLU A 324 4.65 3.23 -22.04
C GLU A 324 6.16 3.02 -21.91
N VAL A 325 6.64 2.59 -20.73
CA VAL A 325 8.05 2.21 -20.54
C VAL A 325 8.41 0.97 -21.38
N ALA A 326 7.57 -0.05 -21.40
CA ALA A 326 7.80 -1.24 -22.21
C ALA A 326 7.85 -0.92 -23.71
N ASP A 327 6.95 -0.08 -24.20
CA ASP A 327 6.87 0.30 -25.61
C ASP A 327 8.11 1.10 -26.03
N ALA A 328 8.56 2.06 -25.20
CA ALA A 328 9.75 2.85 -25.45
C ALA A 328 11.03 1.98 -25.51
N PHE A 329 11.21 1.06 -24.57
CA PHE A 329 12.35 0.12 -24.60
C PHE A 329 12.23 -0.91 -25.73
N GLY A 330 11.00 -1.30 -26.09
CA GLY A 330 10.73 -2.23 -27.20
C GLY A 330 11.11 -1.64 -28.55
N ALA A 331 10.94 -0.34 -28.73
CA ALA A 331 11.37 0.38 -29.94
C ALA A 331 12.90 0.36 -30.14
N LEU A 332 13.68 0.14 -29.07
CA LEU A 332 15.12 -0.01 -29.14
C LEU A 332 15.57 -1.44 -29.46
N LEU A 333 14.67 -2.43 -29.41
CA LEU A 333 14.99 -3.81 -29.74
C LEU A 333 14.96 -4.03 -31.27
N PRO A 334 15.89 -4.85 -31.81
CA PRO A 334 15.91 -5.13 -33.23
C PRO A 334 14.63 -5.84 -33.68
N GLY A 335 14.03 -5.34 -34.77
CA GLY A 335 12.80 -5.88 -35.35
C GLY A 335 11.51 -5.20 -34.90
N GLY A 336 11.57 -4.23 -33.98
CA GLY A 336 10.37 -3.52 -33.51
C GLY A 336 9.35 -4.49 -32.94
N VAL A 337 9.71 -5.16 -31.84
CA VAL A 337 8.88 -6.23 -31.26
C VAL A 337 7.56 -5.64 -30.78
N GLU A 338 6.53 -5.75 -31.63
CA GLU A 338 5.17 -5.38 -31.28
C GLU A 338 4.57 -6.37 -30.28
N TRP A 339 3.67 -5.84 -29.46
CA TRP A 339 2.85 -6.58 -28.51
C TRP A 339 2.12 -7.74 -29.20
N GLU A 340 2.31 -8.98 -28.73
CA GLU A 340 1.30 -10.02 -28.92
C GLU A 340 0.28 -9.88 -27.79
N ASP A 341 -0.93 -9.40 -28.11
CA ASP A 341 -2.06 -9.38 -27.19
C ASP A 341 -2.31 -10.80 -26.66
N VAL A 342 -2.01 -11.02 -25.38
CA VAL A 342 -2.27 -12.30 -24.72
C VAL A 342 -3.78 -12.42 -24.49
N GLU A 343 -4.43 -13.17 -25.36
CA GLU A 343 -5.79 -13.74 -25.29
C GLU A 343 -6.75 -13.09 -24.28
N SER A 344 -7.65 -12.28 -24.83
CA SER A 344 -8.93 -11.92 -24.24
C SER A 344 -9.76 -13.17 -23.97
N GLY A 345 -9.59 -13.74 -22.78
CA GLY A 345 -10.55 -14.66 -22.19
C GLY A 345 -11.89 -13.94 -22.00
N SER A 346 -12.86 -14.27 -22.86
CA SER A 346 -14.25 -13.83 -22.82
C SER A 346 -14.83 -13.85 -21.40
N GLY A 347 -15.28 -12.69 -20.92
CA GLY A 347 -15.89 -12.57 -19.60
C GLY A 347 -16.64 -11.26 -19.41
N GLY A 348 -17.75 -11.09 -20.14
CA GLY A 348 -18.87 -10.22 -19.79
C GLY A 348 -18.64 -8.72 -19.94
N ASP A 349 -19.25 -8.13 -20.97
CA ASP A 349 -19.49 -6.70 -21.08
C ASP A 349 -20.20 -6.19 -19.81
N ASP A 350 -19.53 -5.31 -19.06
CA ASP A 350 -20.18 -4.37 -18.15
C ASP A 350 -19.79 -2.96 -18.61
N ASP A 351 -20.68 -2.42 -19.45
CA ASP A 351 -20.64 -1.05 -19.96
C ASP A 351 -20.98 -0.10 -18.81
N SER A 352 -19.96 0.39 -18.11
CA SER A 352 -20.06 1.55 -17.24
C SER A 352 -19.14 2.65 -17.78
N PRO A 353 -19.62 3.88 -17.96
CA PRO A 353 -18.88 4.91 -18.67
C PRO A 353 -17.63 5.31 -17.88
N ALA A 354 -16.53 5.48 -18.60
CA ALA A 354 -15.32 6.11 -18.09
C ALA A 354 -15.66 7.51 -17.56
N VAL A 355 -15.42 7.74 -16.28
CA VAL A 355 -15.45 9.08 -15.68
C VAL A 355 -14.07 9.70 -15.90
N GLU A 356 -14.03 10.79 -16.66
CA GLU A 356 -12.83 11.60 -16.91
C GLU A 356 -12.29 12.26 -15.63
N PRO A 357 -10.99 12.60 -15.56
CA PRO A 357 -10.31 12.98 -14.33
C PRO A 357 -10.51 14.48 -14.01
N GLU A 358 -11.64 14.84 -13.40
CA GLU A 358 -11.82 16.17 -12.81
C GLU A 358 -11.40 16.24 -11.32
N THR A 359 -11.22 15.10 -10.62
CA THR A 359 -11.11 15.09 -9.15
C THR A 359 -9.70 15.31 -8.56
N ALA A 360 -8.64 15.23 -9.36
CA ALA A 360 -7.26 15.27 -8.82
C ALA A 360 -6.81 16.67 -8.37
N VAL A 361 -7.38 17.73 -8.96
CA VAL A 361 -7.10 19.13 -8.59
C VAL A 361 -7.88 19.49 -7.32
N ASP A 362 -9.14 19.05 -7.23
CA ASP A 362 -10.00 19.27 -6.06
C ASP A 362 -9.45 18.62 -4.78
N GLU A 363 -8.83 17.44 -4.89
CA GLU A 363 -8.36 16.68 -3.71
C GLU A 363 -7.10 17.24 -3.03
N GLU A 364 -6.25 17.94 -3.78
CA GLU A 364 -5.02 18.58 -3.27
C GLU A 364 -5.35 19.97 -2.70
N GLU A 365 -6.25 20.71 -3.35
CA GLU A 365 -6.83 21.96 -2.85
C GLU A 365 -7.59 21.74 -1.53
N ASP A 366 -8.40 20.67 -1.44
CA ASP A 366 -9.11 20.28 -0.21
C ASP A 366 -8.16 20.03 0.96
N HIS A 367 -7.03 19.38 0.72
CA HIS A 367 -6.05 19.02 1.76
C HIS A 367 -5.39 20.27 2.35
N GLU A 368 -4.92 21.19 1.49
CA GLU A 368 -4.35 22.45 1.94
C GLU A 368 -5.38 23.33 2.65
N GLU A 369 -6.62 23.34 2.16
CA GLU A 369 -7.73 24.05 2.81
C GLU A 369 -8.06 23.50 4.19
N TRP A 370 -8.09 22.18 4.35
CA TRP A 370 -8.30 21.55 5.65
C TRP A 370 -7.17 21.91 6.61
N MET A 371 -5.91 21.84 6.19
CA MET A 371 -4.79 22.22 7.05
C MET A 371 -4.84 23.71 7.43
N ARG A 372 -5.17 24.60 6.49
CA ARG A 372 -5.35 26.03 6.75
C ARG A 372 -6.45 26.28 7.76
N THR A 373 -7.57 25.59 7.61
CA THR A 373 -8.71 25.63 8.53
C THR A 373 -8.28 25.16 9.93
N ILE A 374 -7.60 24.02 10.02
CA ILE A 374 -7.14 23.46 11.29
C ILE A 374 -6.10 24.36 11.96
N ARG A 375 -5.27 25.09 11.20
CA ARG A 375 -4.25 26.00 11.74
C ARG A 375 -4.79 27.36 12.18
N THR A 376 -6.05 27.67 11.87
CA THR A 376 -6.66 28.95 12.22
C THR A 376 -6.84 29.06 13.74
N PRO A 377 -6.31 30.10 14.41
CA PRO A 377 -6.47 30.28 15.86
C PRO A 377 -7.93 30.28 16.30
N LEU A 378 -8.20 29.67 17.45
CA LEU A 378 -9.57 29.63 17.97
C LEU A 378 -9.93 30.96 18.65
N PRO A 379 -11.12 31.53 18.40
CA PRO A 379 -11.54 32.77 19.04
C PRO A 379 -11.89 32.56 20.52
N GLU A 380 -12.31 31.35 20.88
CA GLU A 380 -12.67 30.94 22.23
C GLU A 380 -12.32 29.45 22.44
N PRO A 381 -12.08 29.00 23.68
CA PRO A 381 -11.79 27.61 23.95
C PRO A 381 -12.92 26.68 23.51
N LEU A 382 -12.58 25.64 22.75
CA LEU A 382 -13.54 24.71 22.15
C LEU A 382 -13.50 23.34 22.84
N ARG A 383 -14.68 22.84 23.25
CA ARG A 383 -14.84 21.51 23.83
C ARG A 383 -15.61 20.60 22.89
N ILE A 384 -15.00 19.47 22.56
CA ILE A 384 -15.55 18.47 21.66
C ILE A 384 -15.76 17.17 22.43
N ALA A 385 -17.01 16.74 22.57
CA ALA A 385 -17.32 15.44 23.16
C ALA A 385 -17.25 14.35 22.09
N LEU A 386 -16.61 13.22 22.38
CA LEU A 386 -16.65 12.02 21.56
C LEU A 386 -17.52 10.98 22.24
N VAL A 387 -18.49 10.44 21.50
CA VAL A 387 -19.47 9.49 22.01
C VAL A 387 -19.53 8.25 21.13
N GLY A 388 -19.24 7.09 21.72
CA GLY A 388 -19.42 5.81 21.07
C GLY A 388 -20.87 5.36 21.14
N VAL A 389 -21.47 4.95 20.02
CA VAL A 389 -22.86 4.42 20.02
C VAL A 389 -22.96 3.01 20.59
N LYS A 390 -21.83 2.28 20.65
CA LYS A 390 -21.66 0.94 21.23
C LYS A 390 -20.22 0.74 21.70
N ASP A 391 -19.99 -0.31 22.48
CA ASP A 391 -18.65 -0.75 22.86
C ASP A 391 -17.83 -1.17 21.63
N GLY A 392 -16.54 -0.82 21.62
CA GLY A 392 -15.61 -1.27 20.57
C GLY A 392 -15.79 -0.64 19.19
N VAL A 393 -16.59 0.44 19.07
CA VAL A 393 -16.73 1.21 17.81
C VAL A 393 -15.52 2.07 17.47
N GLY A 394 -14.54 2.15 18.39
CA GLY A 394 -13.30 2.91 18.21
C GLY A 394 -13.36 4.35 18.73
N CYS A 395 -14.29 4.69 19.64
CA CYS A 395 -14.42 6.05 20.19
C CYS A 395 -13.11 6.58 20.79
N THR A 396 -12.53 5.86 21.74
CA THR A 396 -11.22 6.19 22.35
C THR A 396 -10.11 6.33 21.33
N THR A 397 -10.09 5.46 20.32
CA THR A 397 -9.11 5.53 19.23
C THR A 397 -9.29 6.80 18.40
N THR A 398 -10.53 7.13 18.05
CA THR A 398 -10.89 8.36 17.35
C THR A 398 -10.51 9.58 18.19
N THR A 399 -10.73 9.58 19.51
CA THR A 399 -10.33 10.67 20.42
C THR A 399 -8.83 10.90 20.37
N MET A 400 -8.05 9.83 20.49
CA MET A 400 -6.59 9.91 20.50
C MET A 400 -6.01 10.36 19.17
N VAL A 401 -6.51 9.82 18.05
CA VAL A 401 -6.00 10.18 16.72
C VAL A 401 -6.41 11.61 16.35
N LEU A 402 -7.67 11.97 16.57
CA LEU A 402 -8.15 13.34 16.33
C LEU A 402 -7.36 14.35 17.18
N GLY A 403 -7.17 14.07 18.46
CA GLY A 403 -6.40 14.92 19.37
C GLY A 403 -4.95 15.04 18.93
N ALA A 404 -4.35 13.93 18.48
CA ALA A 404 -2.98 13.95 18.01
C ALA A 404 -2.84 14.77 16.72
N VAL A 405 -3.74 14.61 15.75
CA VAL A 405 -3.78 15.40 14.50
C VAL A 405 -3.97 16.89 14.78
N LEU A 406 -4.90 17.24 15.68
CA LEU A 406 -5.13 18.62 16.07
C LEU A 406 -3.89 19.24 16.73
N ALA A 407 -3.22 18.51 17.62
CA ALA A 407 -2.01 18.98 18.29
C ALA A 407 -0.81 19.09 17.34
N ASP A 408 -0.68 18.18 16.38
CA ASP A 408 0.40 18.17 15.39
C ASP A 408 0.31 19.37 14.43
N GLN A 409 -0.93 19.76 14.09
CA GLN A 409 -1.18 20.82 13.13
C GLN A 409 -1.31 22.20 13.78
N ARG A 410 -1.59 22.31 15.08
CA ARG A 410 -1.81 23.57 15.79
C ARG A 410 -0.64 23.91 16.71
N GLN A 411 -0.46 25.20 16.99
CA GLN A 411 0.48 25.68 18.01
C GLN A 411 -0.17 25.79 19.40
N GLU A 412 -1.49 25.90 19.46
CA GLU A 412 -2.29 25.94 20.69
C GLU A 412 -2.31 24.58 21.39
N ARG A 413 -2.52 24.57 22.70
CA ARG A 413 -2.50 23.34 23.48
C ARG A 413 -3.80 22.57 23.31
N VAL A 414 -3.67 21.28 23.01
CA VAL A 414 -4.79 20.35 22.90
C VAL A 414 -4.78 19.37 24.07
N LEU A 415 -5.93 19.17 24.69
CA LEU A 415 -6.15 18.22 25.78
C LEU A 415 -7.10 17.11 25.35
N ALA A 416 -6.80 15.86 25.71
CA ALA A 416 -7.74 14.74 25.68
C ALA A 416 -8.02 14.25 27.10
N ILE A 417 -9.31 14.18 27.48
CA ILE A 417 -9.79 13.72 28.79
C ILE A 417 -10.55 12.42 28.62
N ASP A 418 -10.22 11.42 29.44
CA ASP A 418 -10.98 10.17 29.59
C ASP A 418 -12.07 10.36 30.66
N ALA A 419 -13.33 10.56 30.27
CA ALA A 419 -14.42 10.86 31.22
C ALA A 419 -15.14 9.61 31.77
N ASP A 420 -14.68 8.40 31.43
CA ASP A 420 -15.41 7.18 31.70
C ASP A 420 -15.31 6.73 33.17
N ARG A 421 -16.48 6.62 33.82
CA ARG A 421 -16.62 6.40 35.27
C ARG A 421 -16.44 4.96 35.75
N HIS A 422 -16.49 3.95 34.86
CA HIS A 422 -16.63 2.55 35.27
C HIS A 422 -15.40 1.71 34.96
N THR A 423 -14.93 0.92 35.92
CA THR A 423 -13.90 -0.11 35.74
C THR A 423 -14.42 -1.22 34.81
N GLY A 424 -13.87 -1.31 33.60
CA GLY A 424 -14.17 -2.35 32.62
C GLY A 424 -12.92 -2.71 31.82
N SER A 425 -12.92 -3.87 31.15
CA SER A 425 -11.81 -4.40 30.34
C SER A 425 -11.58 -3.66 29.00
N GLN A 426 -12.00 -2.40 28.90
CA GLN A 426 -11.94 -1.63 27.65
C GLN A 426 -10.60 -0.91 27.52
N VAL A 427 -10.14 -0.76 26.28
CA VAL A 427 -8.93 0.00 25.96
C VAL A 427 -9.23 1.48 26.17
N ARG A 428 -8.73 2.03 27.27
CA ARG A 428 -8.85 3.45 27.65
C ARG A 428 -7.85 4.33 26.92
N ILE A 429 -8.06 5.64 26.97
CA ILE A 429 -7.12 6.65 26.49
C ILE A 429 -5.71 6.39 27.06
N GLY A 430 -5.62 6.03 28.35
CA GLY A 430 -4.34 5.74 29.01
C GLY A 430 -3.58 4.54 28.43
N GLY A 431 -4.24 3.61 27.72
CA GLY A 431 -3.60 2.50 27.00
C GLY A 431 -3.12 2.88 25.60
N ARG A 432 -3.43 4.09 25.13
CA ARG A 432 -3.13 4.62 23.80
C ARG A 432 -2.03 5.68 23.80
N VAL A 433 -1.42 5.97 24.95
CA VAL A 433 -0.30 6.90 25.11
C VAL A 433 0.72 6.31 26.08
N PHE A 434 2.00 6.65 25.92
CA PHE A 434 2.99 6.35 26.95
C PHE A 434 2.69 7.20 28.19
N ARG A 435 2.38 6.55 29.32
CA ARG A 435 2.04 7.27 30.56
C ARG A 435 3.30 7.77 31.26
N ASN A 436 3.37 9.08 31.46
CA ASN A 436 4.45 9.73 32.23
C ASN A 436 4.10 9.92 33.70
N THR A 437 2.83 9.74 34.06
CA THR A 437 2.31 9.87 35.42
C THR A 437 1.32 8.75 35.68
N LEU A 438 1.26 8.30 36.94
CA LEU A 438 0.23 7.38 37.42
C LEU A 438 -1.02 8.13 37.90
N ALA A 439 -0.94 9.45 38.07
CA ALA A 439 -2.08 10.26 38.50
C ALA A 439 -3.25 10.16 37.51
N SER A 440 -4.45 10.10 38.07
CA SER A 440 -5.73 9.94 37.39
C SER A 440 -6.55 11.23 37.38
N LEU A 441 -7.63 11.22 36.60
CA LEU A 441 -8.63 12.28 36.59
C LEU A 441 -9.19 12.60 38.00
N SER A 442 -9.37 11.58 38.84
CA SER A 442 -9.84 11.74 40.22
C SER A 442 -8.79 12.43 41.10
N ASP A 443 -7.52 12.07 40.95
CA ASP A 443 -6.42 12.70 41.70
C ASP A 443 -6.33 14.19 41.37
N LEU A 444 -6.50 14.56 40.10
CA LEU A 444 -6.57 15.96 39.71
C LEU A 444 -7.75 16.66 40.38
N ALA A 445 -8.95 16.05 40.39
CA ALA A 445 -10.16 16.65 40.97
C ALA A 445 -10.01 17.00 42.46
N GLU A 446 -9.28 16.17 43.20
CA GLU A 446 -8.93 16.40 44.61
C GLU A 446 -7.89 17.52 44.77
N SER A 447 -6.88 17.56 43.91
CA SER A 447 -5.78 18.54 43.94
C SER A 447 -6.06 19.85 43.19
N LEU A 448 -7.25 20.07 42.63
CA LEU A 448 -7.57 21.28 41.84
C LEU A 448 -7.32 22.61 42.57
N ARG A 449 -7.35 22.64 43.91
CA ARG A 449 -7.04 23.87 44.69
C ARG A 449 -5.56 24.22 44.71
N GLU A 450 -4.71 23.25 44.40
CA GLU A 450 -3.25 23.35 44.40
C GLU A 450 -2.72 23.71 43.02
N VAL A 451 -3.49 23.46 41.95
CA VAL A 451 -3.17 23.85 40.58
C VAL A 451 -3.31 25.36 40.42
N ARG A 452 -2.17 26.07 40.41
CA ARG A 452 -2.12 27.54 40.22
C ARG A 452 -1.46 27.92 38.90
N HIS A 453 -0.61 27.05 38.39
CA HIS A 453 0.11 27.22 37.13
C HIS A 453 -0.01 25.97 36.26
N PHE A 454 0.38 26.09 35.00
CA PHE A 454 0.32 24.97 34.06
C PHE A 454 1.25 23.82 34.46
N GLU A 455 2.40 24.14 35.07
CA GLU A 455 3.38 23.16 35.56
C GLU A 455 2.79 22.25 36.64
N ASP A 456 1.87 22.76 37.47
CA ASP A 456 1.17 21.95 38.48
C ASP A 456 0.24 20.94 37.80
N LEU A 457 -0.39 21.35 36.69
CA LEU A 457 -1.27 20.51 35.91
C LEU A 457 -0.51 19.41 35.15
N GLN A 458 0.73 19.68 34.72
CA GLN A 458 1.58 18.71 34.01
C GLN A 458 1.87 17.45 34.83
N LEU A 459 1.79 17.51 36.15
CA LEU A 459 1.92 16.34 37.04
C LEU A 459 0.83 15.29 36.82
N PHE A 460 -0.31 15.69 36.24
CA PHE A 460 -1.47 14.85 35.97
C PHE A 460 -1.61 14.48 34.48
N LEU A 461 -0.74 15.02 33.62
CA LEU A 461 -0.85 14.88 32.16
C LEU A 461 0.24 13.95 31.61
N SER A 462 -0.13 13.19 30.59
CA SER A 462 0.81 12.41 29.77
C SER A 462 0.94 13.06 28.39
N PRO A 463 2.12 13.60 28.03
CA PRO A 463 2.32 14.19 26.71
C PRO A 463 2.48 13.10 25.64
N HIS A 464 1.78 13.25 24.54
CA HIS A 464 1.99 12.50 23.32
C HIS A 464 3.01 13.22 22.42
N ARG A 465 3.69 12.49 21.52
CA ARG A 465 4.75 13.05 20.65
C ARG A 465 4.27 14.19 19.75
N SER A 466 3.00 14.21 19.39
CA SER A 466 2.39 15.28 18.60
C SER A 466 2.10 16.57 19.38
N GLY A 467 2.40 16.61 20.69
CA GLY A 467 2.07 17.74 21.56
C GLY A 467 0.73 17.62 22.30
N LEU A 468 -0.12 16.64 21.95
CA LEU A 468 -1.37 16.36 22.65
C LEU A 468 -1.10 16.05 24.12
N GLN A 469 -1.79 16.72 25.03
CA GLN A 469 -1.78 16.41 26.45
C GLN A 469 -2.92 15.46 26.78
N VAL A 470 -2.65 14.42 27.57
CA VAL A 470 -3.63 13.39 27.89
C VAL A 470 -3.85 13.31 29.38
N LEU A 471 -5.10 13.50 29.80
CA LEU A 471 -5.58 13.25 31.16
C LEU A 471 -6.33 11.92 31.20
N ALA A 472 -5.61 10.88 31.59
CA ALA A 472 -6.14 9.52 31.63
C ALA A 472 -6.92 9.27 32.94
N ASN A 473 -7.94 8.42 32.86
CA ASN A 473 -8.62 7.88 34.03
C ASN A 473 -8.19 6.40 34.20
N ASP A 474 -7.66 6.02 35.36
CA ASP A 474 -7.03 4.71 35.53
C ASP A 474 -8.05 3.59 35.78
N SER A 475 -7.71 2.37 35.35
CA SER A 475 -8.40 1.12 35.75
C SER A 475 -7.69 0.42 36.91
N VAL A 476 -6.47 0.86 37.26
CA VAL A 476 -5.63 0.18 38.24
C VAL A 476 -5.27 1.10 39.39
N SER A 477 -6.11 1.08 40.43
CA SER A 477 -5.59 1.20 41.79
C SER A 477 -6.11 0.04 42.63
N ARG A 478 -5.20 -0.92 42.90
CA ARG A 478 -5.27 -1.75 44.09
C ARG A 478 -4.98 -0.83 45.28
N ILE A 479 -6.05 -0.27 45.83
CA ILE A 479 -6.27 0.21 47.20
C ILE A 479 -7.42 1.19 47.03
N ALA A 480 -8.57 0.84 47.61
CA ALA A 480 -9.73 1.70 47.63
C ALA A 480 -9.36 3.06 48.25
N SER A 481 -9.26 4.10 47.41
CA SER A 481 -9.50 5.46 47.84
C SER A 481 -10.95 5.82 47.53
N VAL A 482 -11.51 6.57 48.47
CA VAL A 482 -12.92 6.83 48.69
C VAL A 482 -13.38 7.93 47.73
N GLY A 483 -14.35 7.62 46.85
CA GLY A 483 -15.05 8.60 46.02
C GLY A 483 -15.17 8.15 44.56
N GLN A 484 -16.38 7.80 44.10
CA GLN A 484 -16.63 7.67 42.67
C GLN A 484 -16.56 9.07 42.05
N PHE A 485 -15.78 9.24 40.99
CA PHE A 485 -15.70 10.48 40.22
C PHE A 485 -17.10 10.97 39.80
N THR A 486 -17.50 12.17 40.26
CA THR A 486 -18.87 12.69 40.10
C THR A 486 -19.04 13.65 38.92
N ASP A 487 -20.29 13.98 38.58
CA ASP A 487 -20.62 15.06 37.63
C ASP A 487 -20.10 16.43 38.09
N TYR A 488 -20.01 16.64 39.40
CA TYR A 488 -19.49 17.88 39.98
C TYR A 488 -17.97 17.96 39.82
N ASP A 489 -17.27 16.84 40.03
CA ASP A 489 -15.81 16.76 39.85
C ASP A 489 -15.42 17.00 38.39
N PHE A 490 -16.15 16.40 37.45
CA PHE A 490 -15.95 16.66 36.02
C PHE A 490 -16.10 18.14 35.67
N HIS A 491 -17.17 18.80 36.12
CA HIS A 491 -17.37 20.23 35.85
C HIS A 491 -16.22 21.08 36.40
N ARG A 492 -15.70 20.75 37.58
CA ARG A 492 -14.57 21.47 38.16
C ARG A 492 -13.30 21.26 37.35
N VAL A 493 -12.99 20.02 36.99
CA VAL A 493 -11.81 19.71 36.16
C VAL A 493 -11.92 20.41 34.80
N ALA A 494 -13.04 20.24 34.10
CA ALA A 494 -13.26 20.84 32.78
C ALA A 494 -13.12 22.38 32.82
N ARG A 495 -13.64 23.02 33.87
CA ARG A 495 -13.50 24.48 34.05
C ARG A 495 -12.05 24.89 34.28
N THR A 496 -11.32 24.19 35.15
CA THR A 496 -9.91 24.52 35.43
C THR A 496 -9.03 24.27 34.20
N THR A 497 -9.23 23.16 33.49
CA THR A 497 -8.42 22.86 32.28
C THR A 497 -8.68 23.85 31.14
N GLN A 498 -9.89 24.42 31.06
CA GLN A 498 -10.23 25.43 30.04
C GLN A 498 -9.41 26.72 30.15
N GLU A 499 -8.82 27.01 31.33
CA GLU A 499 -7.92 28.15 31.51
C GLU A 499 -6.54 27.95 30.84
N TYR A 500 -6.19 26.70 30.51
CA TYR A 500 -4.86 26.32 30.01
C TYR A 500 -4.86 25.71 28.60
N PHE A 501 -6.03 25.31 28.10
CA PHE A 501 -6.20 24.60 26.83
C PHE A 501 -7.27 25.25 25.97
N ASP A 502 -6.90 25.61 24.75
CA ASP A 502 -7.81 26.19 23.75
C ASP A 502 -8.70 25.13 23.08
N LEU A 503 -8.28 23.86 23.12
CA LEU A 503 -9.06 22.76 22.56
C LEU A 503 -9.04 21.56 23.50
N THR A 504 -10.23 21.10 23.90
CA THR A 504 -10.38 19.92 24.75
C THR A 504 -11.28 18.88 24.10
N LEU A 505 -10.75 17.67 23.93
CA LEU A 505 -11.49 16.47 23.53
C LEU A 505 -11.88 15.68 24.78
N VAL A 506 -13.14 15.26 24.87
CA VAL A 506 -13.64 14.47 26.00
C VAL A 506 -14.16 13.13 25.48
N ASP A 507 -13.47 12.04 25.79
CA ASP A 507 -13.88 10.68 25.45
C ASP A 507 -14.93 10.20 26.45
N SER A 508 -16.08 9.74 25.95
CA SER A 508 -17.16 9.23 26.76
C SER A 508 -17.83 8.01 26.11
N ASP A 509 -17.79 6.86 26.80
CA ASP A 509 -18.42 5.60 26.41
C ASP A 509 -19.96 5.67 26.40
N LYS A 510 -20.53 6.62 27.15
CA LYS A 510 -21.96 6.75 27.40
C LYS A 510 -22.41 8.18 27.12
N PHE A 511 -23.67 8.33 26.73
CA PHE A 511 -24.35 9.64 26.62
C PHE A 511 -24.46 10.30 28.01
N MET A 512 -23.35 10.81 28.53
CA MET A 512 -23.25 11.47 29.82
C MET A 512 -23.79 12.89 29.68
N PRO A 513 -24.95 13.22 30.27
CA PRO A 513 -25.58 14.52 30.04
C PRO A 513 -24.70 15.69 30.44
N THR A 514 -23.87 15.52 31.48
CA THR A 514 -22.91 16.51 31.96
C THR A 514 -21.83 16.84 30.93
N VAL A 515 -21.26 15.82 30.27
CA VAL A 515 -20.26 16.02 29.20
C VAL A 515 -20.91 16.70 28.01
N LEU A 516 -22.10 16.22 27.61
CA LEU A 516 -22.83 16.74 26.45
C LEU A 516 -23.30 18.18 26.63
N ARG A 517 -23.79 18.56 27.82
CA ARG A 517 -24.21 19.95 28.12
C ARG A 517 -23.03 20.91 28.21
N ALA A 518 -21.84 20.40 28.48
CA ALA A 518 -20.61 21.18 28.51
C ALA A 518 -19.88 21.17 27.14
N ALA A 519 -20.35 20.44 26.14
CA ALA A 519 -19.70 20.35 24.85
C ALA A 519 -20.23 21.41 23.87
N ASP A 520 -19.34 22.00 23.10
CA ASP A 520 -19.69 22.95 22.05
C ASP A 520 -19.93 22.21 20.72
N ARG A 521 -19.25 21.07 20.53
CA ARG A 521 -19.40 20.16 19.38
C ARG A 521 -19.38 18.71 19.84
N VAL A 522 -19.95 17.80 19.04
CA VAL A 522 -19.95 16.36 19.34
C VAL A 522 -19.52 15.53 18.14
N VAL A 523 -18.71 14.51 18.40
CA VAL A 523 -18.36 13.47 17.43
C VAL A 523 -19.10 12.20 17.83
N ILE A 524 -19.93 11.68 16.94
CA ILE A 524 -20.66 10.42 17.16
C ILE A 524 -19.89 9.32 16.43
N VAL A 525 -19.28 8.39 17.16
CA VAL A 525 -18.48 7.31 16.59
C VAL A 525 -19.30 6.04 16.47
N SER A 526 -19.37 5.50 15.25
CA SER A 526 -20.13 4.28 14.92
C SER A 526 -19.39 3.42 13.91
N ARG A 527 -19.88 2.19 13.69
CA ARG A 527 -19.34 1.27 12.69
C ARG A 527 -19.87 1.62 11.30
N ALA A 528 -19.05 1.42 10.27
CA ALA A 528 -19.42 1.54 8.87
C ALA A 528 -20.23 0.30 8.40
N ASP A 529 -21.39 0.05 9.01
CA ASP A 529 -22.37 -0.97 8.59
C ASP A 529 -23.81 -0.46 8.75
N PRO A 530 -24.83 -1.09 8.12
CA PRO A 530 -26.22 -0.61 8.21
C PRO A 530 -26.76 -0.47 9.65
N ALA A 531 -26.32 -1.36 10.55
CA ALA A 531 -26.68 -1.30 11.96
C ALA A 531 -26.03 -0.08 12.65
N GLY A 532 -24.79 0.25 12.28
CA GLY A 532 -24.05 1.41 12.77
C GLY A 532 -24.64 2.73 12.28
N LEU A 533 -25.11 2.81 11.04
CA LEU A 533 -25.88 3.97 10.53
C LEU A 533 -27.16 4.19 11.34
N THR A 534 -27.93 3.13 11.55
CA THR A 534 -29.16 3.19 12.35
C THR A 534 -28.87 3.65 13.78
N GLN A 535 -27.78 3.15 14.38
CA GLN A 535 -27.35 3.56 15.73
C GLN A 535 -26.90 5.02 15.79
N ALA A 536 -26.22 5.52 14.76
CA ALA A 536 -25.85 6.94 14.67
C ALA A 536 -27.08 7.85 14.57
N GLN A 537 -28.11 7.43 13.84
CA GLN A 537 -29.39 8.16 13.78
C GLN A 537 -30.08 8.20 15.16
N GLN A 538 -30.17 7.06 15.84
CA GLN A 538 -30.75 6.98 17.18
C GLN A 538 -29.97 7.81 18.21
N ALA A 539 -28.64 7.87 18.08
CA ALA A 539 -27.78 8.73 18.88
C ALA A 539 -28.14 10.22 18.72
N MET A 540 -28.37 10.69 17.50
CA MET A 540 -28.83 12.06 17.25
C MET A 540 -30.25 12.30 17.80
N ASP A 541 -31.17 11.35 17.65
CA ASP A 541 -32.52 11.46 18.21
C ASP A 541 -32.48 11.56 19.74
N ARG A 542 -31.52 10.86 20.37
CA ARG A 542 -31.29 10.94 21.81
C ARG A 542 -30.78 12.31 22.24
N LEU A 543 -29.90 12.95 21.47
CA LEU A 543 -29.47 14.33 21.74
C LEU A 543 -30.64 15.32 21.66
N VAL A 544 -31.54 15.16 20.68
CA VAL A 544 -32.78 15.96 20.62
C VAL A 544 -33.65 15.71 21.86
N THR A 545 -33.78 14.46 22.30
CA THR A 545 -34.54 14.10 23.50
C THR A 545 -33.94 14.69 24.77
N LEU A 546 -32.62 14.92 24.81
CA LEU A 546 -31.92 15.58 25.90
C LEU A 546 -32.02 17.12 25.86
N ASP A 547 -32.79 17.67 24.92
CA ASP A 547 -32.95 19.10 24.65
C ASP A 547 -31.64 19.77 24.18
N LEU A 548 -30.89 19.05 23.33
CA LEU A 548 -29.64 19.52 22.72
C LEU A 548 -29.69 19.50 21.17
N PRO A 549 -30.69 20.12 20.53
CA PRO A 549 -30.82 20.11 19.07
C PRO A 549 -29.70 20.88 18.36
N ASP A 550 -29.14 21.92 19.00
CA ASP A 550 -28.01 22.66 18.44
C ASP A 550 -26.72 21.84 18.42
N LEU A 551 -26.54 20.96 19.42
CA LEU A 551 -25.41 20.04 19.45
C LEU A 551 -25.50 18.99 18.33
N VAL A 552 -26.72 18.55 17.96
CA VAL A 552 -26.94 17.66 16.79
C VAL A 552 -26.53 18.36 15.50
N ARG A 553 -26.89 19.64 15.36
CA ARG A 553 -26.56 20.45 14.18
C ARG A 553 -25.05 20.61 14.00
N GLU A 554 -24.31 20.67 15.09
CA GLU A 554 -22.85 20.77 15.11
C GLU A 554 -22.15 19.40 15.18
N ALA A 555 -22.91 18.30 15.17
CA ALA A 555 -22.36 16.96 15.29
C ALA A 555 -21.63 16.53 14.00
N VAL A 556 -20.50 15.84 14.15
CA VAL A 556 -19.87 15.10 13.04
C VAL A 556 -19.99 13.61 13.32
N VAL A 557 -20.51 12.83 12.38
CA VAL A 557 -20.58 11.37 12.54
C VAL A 557 -19.34 10.73 11.94
N VAL A 558 -18.66 9.90 12.71
CA VAL A 558 -17.51 9.10 12.28
C VAL A 558 -17.95 7.64 12.09
N LEU A 559 -17.74 7.12 10.89
CA LEU A 559 -18.03 5.74 10.53
C LEU A 559 -16.72 4.96 10.37
N ASN A 560 -16.38 4.16 11.38
CA ASN A 560 -15.16 3.35 11.42
C ASN A 560 -15.37 1.99 10.74
N HIS A 561 -14.47 1.62 9.83
CA HIS A 561 -14.46 0.29 9.21
C HIS A 561 -13.78 -0.74 10.13
N SER A 562 -14.57 -1.65 10.71
CA SER A 562 -14.09 -2.66 11.67
C SER A 562 -13.83 -4.06 11.10
N ARG A 563 -14.30 -4.36 9.87
CA ARG A 563 -14.16 -5.69 9.22
C ARG A 563 -13.67 -5.54 7.77
N PRO A 564 -12.96 -6.54 7.19
CA PRO A 564 -12.77 -6.58 5.74
C PRO A 564 -14.14 -6.50 5.07
N ALA A 565 -14.26 -5.68 4.03
CA ALA A 565 -15.51 -5.39 3.34
C ALA A 565 -16.30 -6.68 3.10
N ALA A 566 -17.29 -6.94 3.93
CA ALA A 566 -18.13 -8.13 3.82
C ALA A 566 -19.15 -7.95 2.69
N GLY A 567 -18.77 -7.39 1.54
CA GLY A 567 -19.68 -7.20 0.40
C GLY A 567 -20.86 -6.25 0.64
N TRP A 568 -20.86 -5.43 1.72
CA TRP A 568 -21.89 -4.40 1.93
C TRP A 568 -21.34 -3.06 1.46
N THR A 569 -21.93 -2.50 0.41
CA THR A 569 -21.81 -1.07 0.10
C THR A 569 -22.86 -0.33 0.94
N LEU A 570 -22.43 0.69 1.70
CA LEU A 570 -23.38 1.56 2.39
C LEU A 570 -24.16 2.37 1.34
N ASP A 571 -25.48 2.33 1.45
CA ASP A 571 -26.38 3.10 0.59
C ASP A 571 -26.09 4.61 0.69
N ALA A 572 -25.84 5.25 -0.46
CA ALA A 572 -25.58 6.68 -0.55
C ALA A 572 -26.78 7.54 -0.08
N ALA A 573 -28.03 7.08 -0.22
CA ALA A 573 -29.21 7.76 0.29
C ALA A 573 -29.25 7.75 1.82
N SER A 574 -28.89 6.64 2.47
CA SER A 574 -28.76 6.54 3.93
C SER A 574 -27.66 7.47 4.48
N ILE A 575 -26.52 7.58 3.78
CA ILE A 575 -25.44 8.52 4.15
C ILE A 575 -25.88 9.98 3.94
N ARG A 576 -26.57 10.30 2.84
CA ARG A 576 -27.14 11.64 2.60
C ARG A 576 -28.18 12.02 3.65
N GLY A 577 -29.06 11.08 4.01
CA GLY A 577 -30.05 11.28 5.07
C GLY A 577 -29.40 11.61 6.41
N LEU A 578 -28.29 10.94 6.75
CA LEU A 578 -27.50 11.23 7.94
C LEU A 578 -26.84 12.62 7.85
N SER A 579 -26.18 12.91 6.73
CA SER A 579 -25.45 14.16 6.49
C SER A 579 -26.35 15.40 6.52
N SER A 580 -27.63 15.27 6.13
CA SER A 580 -28.60 16.37 6.17
C SER A 580 -28.96 16.85 7.59
N ARG A 581 -28.69 16.04 8.62
CA ARG A 581 -29.08 16.31 10.01
C ARG A 581 -27.93 16.80 10.88
N CYS A 582 -26.69 16.62 10.42
CA CYS A 582 -25.48 16.89 11.17
C CYS A 582 -24.54 17.78 10.34
N ARG A 583 -23.41 18.18 10.93
CA ARG A 583 -22.42 19.03 10.29
C ARG A 583 -21.65 18.31 9.19
N GLY A 584 -21.51 16.99 9.31
CA GLY A 584 -20.89 16.16 8.30
C GLY A 584 -20.77 14.70 8.73
N VAL A 585 -20.39 13.86 7.79
CA VAL A 585 -20.11 12.44 8.01
C VAL A 585 -18.71 12.15 7.46
N VAL A 586 -17.87 11.53 8.28
CA VAL A 586 -16.51 11.13 7.92
C VAL A 586 -16.43 9.62 7.99
N MET A 587 -16.04 9.00 6.88
CA MET A 587 -15.70 7.58 6.87
C MET A 587 -14.22 7.43 7.17
N VAL A 588 -13.89 6.63 8.18
CA VAL A 588 -12.51 6.31 8.52
C VAL A 588 -12.24 4.89 8.03
N PRO A 589 -11.25 4.71 7.13
CA PRO A 589 -10.89 3.40 6.63
C PRO A 589 -10.26 2.54 7.73
N ARG A 590 -10.20 1.24 7.51
CA ARG A 590 -9.54 0.33 8.45
C ARG A 590 -8.05 0.62 8.44
N ASP A 591 -7.50 0.84 9.61
CA ASP A 591 -6.08 1.07 9.80
C ASP A 591 -5.48 -0.02 10.70
N GLY A 592 -4.38 -0.63 10.25
CA GLY A 592 -3.71 -1.73 10.95
C GLY A 592 -3.16 -1.31 12.31
N HIS A 593 -2.58 -0.10 12.40
CA HIS A 593 -2.04 0.45 13.64
C HIS A 593 -3.15 0.69 14.67
N LEU A 594 -4.26 1.30 14.24
CA LEU A 594 -5.39 1.60 15.12
C LEU A 594 -6.06 0.35 15.71
N THR A 595 -6.03 -0.77 14.96
CA THR A 595 -6.63 -2.05 15.33
C THR A 595 -5.86 -2.78 16.45
N MET A 596 -4.55 -2.52 16.61
CA MET A 596 -3.69 -3.25 17.56
C MET A 596 -3.95 -2.92 19.04
N GLY A 597 -4.74 -1.89 19.36
CA GLY A 597 -4.99 -1.51 20.75
C GLY A 597 -3.79 -0.83 21.44
N SER A 598 -2.70 -0.60 20.71
CA SER A 598 -1.44 -0.02 21.18
C SER A 598 -1.44 1.51 21.20
N THR A 599 -0.33 2.10 21.62
CA THR A 599 -0.10 3.54 21.60
C THR A 599 -0.33 4.12 20.20
N VAL A 600 -1.12 5.19 20.12
CA VAL A 600 -1.34 5.90 18.85
C VAL A 600 -0.06 6.64 18.47
N GLU A 601 0.28 6.61 17.19
CA GLU A 601 1.47 7.24 16.61
C GLU A 601 1.08 7.67 15.19
N LEU A 602 1.06 8.99 14.93
CA LEU A 602 0.56 9.53 13.65
C LEU A 602 1.39 9.04 12.46
N SER A 603 2.70 8.90 12.65
CA SER A 603 3.63 8.43 11.62
C SER A 603 3.39 6.99 11.17
N TRP A 604 2.56 6.22 11.89
CA TRP A 604 2.23 4.83 11.58
C TRP A 604 0.81 4.66 11.02
N LEU A 605 0.06 5.76 10.88
CA LEU A 605 -1.25 5.73 10.24
C LEU A 605 -1.11 5.60 8.72
N THR A 606 -2.06 4.88 8.14
CA THR A 606 -2.32 4.93 6.70
C THR A 606 -2.71 6.36 6.30
N PRO A 607 -2.29 6.82 5.11
CA PRO A 607 -2.62 8.16 4.63
C PRO A 607 -4.11 8.40 4.46
N GLU A 608 -4.90 7.39 4.11
CA GLU A 608 -6.35 7.48 4.01
C GLU A 608 -6.99 7.68 5.40
N ALA A 609 -6.49 6.98 6.42
CA ALA A 609 -6.91 7.22 7.80
C ALA A 609 -6.50 8.62 8.26
N TYR A 610 -5.25 9.02 8.03
CA TYR A 610 -4.77 10.36 8.38
C TYR A 610 -5.57 11.47 7.66
N LYS A 611 -5.83 11.33 6.36
CA LYS A 611 -6.68 12.24 5.55
C LYS A 611 -8.12 12.28 6.09
N ALA A 612 -8.69 11.15 6.48
CA ALA A 612 -10.01 11.11 7.12
C ALA A 612 -10.02 11.88 8.46
N TYR A 613 -8.98 11.76 9.28
CA TYR A 613 -8.85 12.51 10.53
C TYR A 613 -8.55 14.00 10.32
N LEU A 614 -7.82 14.37 9.27
CA LEU A 614 -7.67 15.77 8.85
C LEU A 614 -9.02 16.36 8.41
N ARG A 615 -9.77 15.63 7.58
CA ARG A 615 -11.12 16.05 7.18
C ARG A 615 -12.04 16.19 8.39
N LEU A 616 -11.99 15.25 9.33
CA LEU A 616 -12.73 15.33 10.58
C LEU A 616 -12.35 16.59 11.39
N ALA A 617 -11.06 16.85 11.55
CA ALA A 617 -10.58 18.04 12.25
C ALA A 617 -11.00 19.34 11.55
N ALA A 618 -10.88 19.42 10.23
CA ALA A 618 -11.32 20.58 9.45
C ALA A 618 -12.83 20.79 9.52
N LEU A 619 -13.63 19.72 9.37
CA LEU A 619 -15.08 19.78 9.57
C LEU A 619 -15.40 20.26 10.98
N LEU A 620 -14.67 19.82 12.00
CA LEU A 620 -14.89 20.20 13.39
C LEU A 620 -14.40 21.60 13.73
N LEU A 621 -13.59 22.27 12.91
CA LEU A 621 -13.02 23.60 13.24
C LEU A 621 -13.46 24.70 12.28
N GLY A 622 -13.74 24.36 11.03
CA GLY A 622 -14.03 25.32 9.96
C GLY A 622 -15.38 26.03 10.06
N PRO A 623 -15.75 26.80 9.04
CA PRO A 623 -17.11 27.29 8.89
C PRO A 623 -18.06 26.11 8.66
N ARG A 624 -19.34 26.29 9.00
CA ARG A 624 -20.34 25.28 8.75
C ARG A 624 -20.52 25.11 7.24
N PRO A 625 -20.43 23.89 6.69
CA PRO A 625 -20.64 23.68 5.27
C PRO A 625 -22.06 24.12 4.89
N VAL A 626 -22.16 24.98 3.87
CA VAL A 626 -23.43 25.38 3.28
C VAL A 626 -23.78 24.30 2.26
N PHE A 627 -24.61 23.34 2.65
CA PHE A 627 -25.13 22.36 1.70
C PHE A 627 -26.26 23.01 0.87
N PRO A 628 -26.26 22.86 -0.47
CA PRO A 628 -27.36 23.27 -1.32
C PRO A 628 -28.64 22.43 -1.11
#